data_AF-A0A2V6THR8-F1
#
_entry.id   AF-A0A2V6THR8-F1
#
_cell.length_a   1.000
_cell.length_b   1.000
_cell.length_c   1.000
_cell.angle_alpha   90.00
_cell.angle_beta   90.00
_cell.angle_gamma   90.00
#
_symmetry.space_group_name_H-M   'P 1'
#
loop_
_entity.id
_entity.type
_entity.pdbx_description
1 polymer ?
#
loop_
_entity_poly.entity_id
_entity_poly.type
_entity_poly.pdbx_seq_one_letter_code
_entity_poly.pdbx_strand_id
1 'polypeptide(L)'
;MTAEAMEGDRERCLAAGMDDYLVKPVRLDELARALSRSRPLTTERTGERACGHDGTTTRDALDRRVLDQLREDLGDAAALRDVISTFLERSPSMLTGLREAAARGDGVAVSAGAHAMKGTSATLGALTLSSLCAELERLARAGRMAEVVAQVPAVEAEYGSVDRALRLEAGRE
;
A
#
# COMPACT_ATOMS: atom_id res chain seq x y z
N MET A 1 58.69 10.16 14.91
CA MET A 1 58.01 9.47 13.79
C MET A 1 56.86 8.70 14.42
N THR A 2 55.56 8.89 14.17
CA THR A 2 54.68 9.60 13.20
C THR A 2 53.26 9.20 13.66
N ALA A 3 52.14 9.91 13.49
CA ALA A 3 51.78 11.25 13.06
C ALA A 3 50.29 11.44 13.46
N GLU A 4 49.90 12.69 13.72
CA GLU A 4 48.54 13.18 13.98
C GLU A 4 47.57 12.97 12.80
N ALA A 5 46.27 12.97 13.09
CA ALA A 5 45.28 13.75 12.33
C ALA A 5 43.98 13.90 13.15
N MET A 6 43.83 15.06 13.80
CA MET A 6 42.53 15.67 14.07
C MET A 6 41.96 16.26 12.76
N GLU A 7 40.65 16.53 12.79
CA GLU A 7 39.96 17.58 12.02
C GLU A 7 39.44 17.22 10.61
N GLY A 8 38.20 17.61 10.32
CA GLY A 8 37.72 17.80 8.96
C GLY A 8 36.27 17.39 8.67
N ASP A 9 35.38 18.38 8.60
CA ASP A 9 34.26 18.48 7.65
C ASP A 9 33.12 17.46 7.78
N ARG A 10 32.03 17.72 8.51
CA ARG A 10 31.10 18.86 8.36
C ARG A 10 31.03 19.52 6.97
N GLU A 11 31.28 18.80 5.88
CA GLU A 11 31.06 19.35 4.55
C GLU A 11 30.90 18.21 3.52
N ARG A 12 29.67 17.70 3.40
CA ARG A 12 29.12 17.18 2.13
C ARG A 12 27.59 17.17 2.13
N CYS A 13 27.00 18.10 2.88
CA CYS A 13 25.77 18.75 2.44
C CYS A 13 26.12 19.58 1.19
N LEU A 14 25.24 19.56 0.20
CA LEU A 14 25.16 20.56 -0.89
C LEU A 14 26.33 20.60 -1.89
N ALA A 15 26.53 19.53 -2.66
CA ALA A 15 27.29 19.62 -3.92
C ALA A 15 26.89 18.54 -4.94
N ALA A 16 25.63 18.55 -5.38
CA ALA A 16 25.23 17.95 -6.65
C ALA A 16 23.92 18.61 -7.09
N GLY A 17 24.01 19.87 -7.54
CA GLY A 17 22.98 20.39 -8.43
C GLY A 17 22.94 19.50 -9.66
N MET A 18 21.85 18.76 -9.83
CA MET A 18 21.53 18.05 -11.06
C MET A 18 20.03 17.83 -11.17
N ASP A 19 19.54 18.29 -12.31
CA ASP A 19 18.20 18.21 -12.86
C ASP A 19 17.75 16.77 -13.18
N ASP A 20 16.43 16.61 -13.30
CA ASP A 20 15.74 15.51 -13.96
C ASP A 20 16.17 14.08 -13.57
N TYR A 21 15.58 13.54 -12.50
CA TYR A 21 15.36 12.09 -12.41
C TYR A 21 13.95 11.73 -12.90
N LEU A 22 13.78 11.83 -14.21
CA LEU A 22 12.80 11.04 -14.95
C LEU A 22 13.25 9.58 -14.95
N VAL A 23 12.61 8.76 -14.12
CA VAL A 23 12.32 7.38 -14.54
C VAL A 23 10.82 7.28 -14.71
N LYS A 24 10.42 7.50 -15.96
CA LYS A 24 9.08 7.19 -16.47
C LYS A 24 9.15 5.90 -17.28
N PRO A 25 8.01 5.21 -17.49
CA PRO A 25 6.70 5.52 -16.90
C PRO A 25 5.90 4.31 -16.41
N VAL A 26 5.07 4.55 -15.39
CA VAL A 26 3.63 4.40 -15.59
C VAL A 26 2.98 5.73 -15.22
N ARG A 27 2.31 6.33 -16.19
CA ARG A 27 1.63 7.63 -16.09
C ARG A 27 0.39 7.48 -15.21
N LEU A 28 0.53 7.84 -13.93
CA LEU A 28 -0.59 7.98 -12.99
C LEU A 28 -1.66 8.97 -13.48
N ASP A 29 -1.31 9.95 -14.32
CA ASP A 29 -2.27 10.89 -14.91
C ASP A 29 -3.21 10.24 -15.96
N GLU A 30 -2.80 9.17 -16.64
CA GLU A 30 -3.69 8.42 -17.54
C GLU A 30 -4.56 7.43 -16.79
N LEU A 31 -4.03 6.82 -15.73
CA LEU A 31 -4.79 5.93 -14.85
C LEU A 31 -5.88 6.69 -14.09
N ALA A 32 -5.59 7.92 -13.63
CA ALA A 32 -6.59 8.80 -13.03
C ALA A 32 -7.70 9.19 -14.03
N ARG A 33 -7.37 9.40 -15.32
CA ARG A 33 -8.38 9.65 -16.37
C ARG A 33 -9.17 8.40 -16.76
N ALA A 34 -8.59 7.21 -16.66
CA ALA A 34 -9.31 5.96 -16.86
C ALA A 34 -10.30 5.69 -15.71
N LEU A 35 -9.89 5.93 -14.46
CA LEU A 35 -10.72 5.77 -13.27
C LEU A 35 -11.78 6.88 -13.11
N SER A 36 -11.50 8.11 -13.56
CA SER A 36 -12.47 9.22 -13.53
C SER A 36 -13.61 9.09 -14.55
N ARG A 37 -13.49 8.19 -15.54
CA ARG A 37 -14.57 7.88 -16.49
C ARG A 37 -15.64 6.97 -15.90
N SER A 38 -15.33 6.31 -14.79
CA SER A 38 -16.27 5.45 -14.06
C SER A 38 -16.92 6.23 -12.92
N ARG A 39 -17.69 7.28 -13.25
CA ARG A 39 -18.68 7.81 -12.31
C ARG A 39 -19.98 7.02 -12.47
N PRO A 40 -20.59 6.49 -11.39
CA PRO A 40 -21.98 6.08 -11.44
C PRO A 40 -22.82 7.36 -11.46
N LEU A 41 -23.43 7.65 -12.61
CA LEU A 41 -24.46 8.68 -12.70
C LEU A 41 -25.79 8.03 -12.32
N THR A 42 -26.21 8.25 -11.08
CA THR A 42 -27.62 8.23 -10.72
C THR A 42 -28.30 9.42 -11.39
N THR A 43 -29.14 9.15 -12.39
CA THR A 43 -30.42 9.84 -12.66
C THR A 43 -31.02 9.29 -13.96
N GLU A 44 -32.08 8.52 -13.77
CA GLU A 44 -33.23 8.23 -14.63
C GLU A 44 -33.17 8.63 -16.11
N ARG A 45 -33.17 7.61 -17.00
CA ARG A 45 -34.24 7.38 -18.00
C ARG A 45 -33.98 6.15 -18.88
N THR A 46 -34.92 5.21 -18.77
CA THR A 46 -35.47 4.34 -19.83
C THR A 46 -34.54 3.34 -20.53
N GLY A 47 -34.80 2.05 -20.29
CA GLY A 47 -34.61 0.98 -21.29
C GLY A 47 -33.50 -0.05 -21.01
N GLU A 48 -33.92 -1.19 -20.47
CA GLU A 48 -33.39 -2.54 -20.75
C GLU A 48 -31.87 -2.81 -20.75
N ARG A 49 -31.36 -3.22 -19.59
CA ARG A 49 -31.03 -4.64 -19.25
C ARG A 49 -30.32 -4.70 -17.91
N ALA A 50 -31.07 -5.10 -16.90
CA ALA A 50 -30.59 -5.32 -15.54
C ALA A 50 -30.05 -6.74 -15.37
N CYS A 51 -28.76 -6.86 -15.04
CA CYS A 51 -28.29 -7.84 -14.07
C CYS A 51 -27.62 -7.04 -12.95
N GLY A 52 -28.17 -7.16 -11.75
CA GLY A 52 -27.98 -6.21 -10.66
C GLY A 52 -26.62 -6.28 -9.96
N HIS A 53 -26.27 -5.15 -9.36
CA HIS A 53 -25.66 -5.12 -8.04
C HIS A 53 -26.33 -3.96 -7.29
N ASP A 54 -27.55 -4.25 -6.84
CA ASP A 54 -28.12 -3.54 -5.71
C ASP A 54 -27.66 -4.30 -4.46
N GLY A 55 -27.04 -3.59 -3.54
CA GLY A 55 -26.34 -4.18 -2.40
C GLY A 55 -25.69 -3.08 -1.58
N THR A 56 -26.49 -2.43 -0.74
CA THR A 56 -26.01 -1.96 0.57
C THR A 56 -25.12 -3.06 1.18
N THR A 57 -23.95 -2.73 1.75
CA THR A 57 -23.32 -3.37 2.95
C THR A 57 -21.80 -3.16 2.95
N THR A 58 -21.28 -2.44 3.97
CA THR A 58 -19.88 -2.42 4.45
C THR A 58 -18.80 -2.01 3.43
N ARG A 59 -17.91 -1.06 3.78
CA ARG A 59 -16.65 -0.91 3.02
C ARG A 59 -15.87 -2.21 3.20
N ASP A 60 -15.99 -3.14 2.27
CA ASP A 60 -15.21 -4.36 2.30
C ASP A 60 -13.73 -3.99 2.31
N ALA A 61 -12.97 -4.59 3.23
CA ALA A 61 -11.54 -4.32 3.38
C ALA A 61 -10.73 -4.76 2.14
N LEU A 62 -11.36 -5.54 1.25
CA LEU A 62 -10.79 -6.10 0.04
C LEU A 62 -11.68 -5.78 -1.16
N ASP A 63 -11.07 -5.31 -2.25
CA ASP A 63 -11.74 -5.20 -3.53
C ASP A 63 -11.90 -6.60 -4.15
N ARG A 64 -13.15 -7.06 -4.20
CA ARG A 64 -13.49 -8.37 -4.74
C ARG A 64 -13.07 -8.55 -6.20
N ARG A 65 -13.12 -7.48 -7.00
CA ARG A 65 -12.76 -7.55 -8.42
C ARG A 65 -11.28 -7.82 -8.60
N VAL A 66 -10.43 -7.28 -7.72
CA VAL A 66 -8.98 -7.53 -7.74
C VAL A 66 -8.70 -8.98 -7.36
N LEU A 67 -9.39 -9.52 -6.36
CA LEU A 67 -9.26 -10.93 -5.98
C LEU A 67 -9.73 -11.89 -7.08
N ASP A 68 -10.86 -11.59 -7.71
CA ASP A 68 -11.38 -12.41 -8.80
C ASP A 68 -10.45 -12.37 -10.03
N GLN A 69 -9.92 -11.19 -10.38
CA GLN A 69 -8.91 -11.07 -11.44
C GLN A 69 -7.62 -11.84 -11.10
N LEU A 70 -7.13 -11.72 -9.85
CA LEU A 70 -5.96 -12.46 -9.41
C LEU A 70 -6.18 -13.97 -9.47
N ARG A 71 -7.39 -14.44 -9.13
CA ARG A 71 -7.78 -15.84 -9.26
C ARG A 71 -7.75 -16.31 -10.71
N GLU A 72 -8.28 -15.49 -11.64
CA GLU A 72 -8.26 -15.78 -13.07
C GLU A 72 -6.83 -15.81 -13.63
N ASP A 73 -5.98 -14.85 -13.25
CA ASP A 73 -4.59 -14.75 -13.67
C ASP A 73 -3.75 -15.95 -13.18
N LEU A 74 -4.03 -16.43 -11.97
CA LEU A 74 -3.38 -17.61 -11.40
C LEU A 74 -3.94 -18.93 -11.95
N GLY A 75 -5.17 -18.92 -12.48
CA GLY A 75 -5.84 -20.09 -13.05
C GLY A 75 -6.28 -21.16 -12.05
N ASP A 76 -5.96 -21.01 -10.76
CA ASP A 76 -6.28 -21.97 -9.70
C ASP A 76 -6.60 -21.27 -8.37
N ALA A 77 -7.68 -21.71 -7.72
CA ALA A 77 -8.07 -21.28 -6.38
C ALA A 77 -7.05 -21.71 -5.30
N ALA A 78 -6.33 -22.82 -5.48
CA ALA A 78 -5.28 -23.20 -4.56
C ALA A 78 -4.09 -22.23 -4.61
N ALA A 79 -3.68 -21.79 -5.80
CA ALA A 79 -2.64 -20.79 -5.96
C ALA A 79 -3.01 -19.45 -5.30
N LEU A 80 -4.27 -19.02 -5.40
CA LEU A 80 -4.75 -17.82 -4.69
C LEU A 80 -4.61 -17.99 -3.17
N ARG A 81 -4.97 -19.16 -2.62
CA ARG A 81 -4.82 -19.44 -1.19
C ARG A 81 -3.36 -19.42 -0.73
N ASP A 82 -2.43 -19.90 -1.55
CA ASP A 82 -1.00 -19.84 -1.24
C ASP A 82 -0.49 -18.39 -1.17
N VAL A 83 -0.94 -17.54 -2.10
CA VAL A 83 -0.62 -16.10 -2.08
C VAL A 83 -1.19 -15.44 -0.82
N ILE A 84 -2.44 -15.72 -0.49
CA ILE A 84 -3.09 -15.21 0.74
C ILE A 84 -2.33 -15.69 1.98
N SER A 85 -1.98 -16.97 2.06
CA SER A 85 -1.27 -17.55 3.20
C SER A 85 0.11 -16.92 3.36
N THR A 86 0.86 -16.77 2.26
CA THR A 86 2.15 -16.08 2.26
C THR A 86 2.05 -14.63 2.75
N PHE A 87 0.98 -13.93 2.37
CA PHE A 87 0.74 -12.58 2.86
C PHE A 87 0.46 -12.55 4.36
N LEU A 88 -0.41 -13.44 4.86
CA LEU A 88 -0.77 -13.53 6.27
C LEU A 88 0.42 -13.93 7.15
N GLU A 89 1.36 -14.72 6.64
CA GLU A 89 2.60 -15.09 7.34
C GLU A 89 3.60 -13.93 7.41
N ARG A 90 3.76 -13.18 6.32
CA ARG A 90 4.78 -12.11 6.23
C ARG A 90 4.34 -10.81 6.88
N SER A 91 3.07 -10.43 6.72
CA SER A 91 2.57 -9.11 7.10
C SER A 91 2.71 -8.76 8.59
N PRO A 92 2.56 -9.68 9.57
CA PRO A 92 2.78 -9.37 10.98
C PRO A 92 4.21 -8.92 11.29
N SER A 93 5.21 -9.57 10.67
CA SER A 93 6.62 -9.19 10.83
C SER A 93 6.93 -7.82 10.20
N MET A 94 6.32 -7.54 9.04
CA MET A 94 6.44 -6.24 8.38
C MET A 94 5.79 -5.11 9.20
N LEU A 95 4.63 -5.35 9.80
CA LEU A 95 3.96 -4.38 10.68
C LEU A 95 4.80 -4.10 11.94
N THR A 96 5.35 -5.16 12.55
CA THR A 96 6.22 -5.02 13.72
C THR A 96 7.45 -4.17 13.38
N GLY A 97 8.12 -4.47 12.26
CA GLY A 97 9.25 -3.69 11.78
C GLY A 97 8.92 -2.23 11.48
N LEU A 98 7.75 -1.97 10.88
CA LEU A 98 7.26 -0.61 10.61
C LEU A 98 7.01 0.17 11.91
N ARG A 99 6.36 -0.46 12.89
CA ARG A 99 6.08 0.13 14.20
C ARG A 99 7.38 0.47 14.95
N GLU A 100 8.33 -0.45 14.96
CA GLU A 100 9.63 -0.20 15.60
C GLU A 100 10.43 0.90 14.89
N ALA A 101 10.44 0.90 13.55
CA ALA A 101 11.09 1.95 12.77
C ALA A 101 10.47 3.32 13.06
N ALA A 102 9.15 3.40 13.16
CA ALA A 102 8.43 4.61 13.55
C ALA A 102 8.80 5.06 14.97
N ALA A 103 8.89 4.12 15.92
CA ALA A 103 9.29 4.41 17.31
C ALA A 103 10.75 4.90 17.42
N ARG A 104 11.65 4.41 16.56
CA ARG A 104 13.05 4.87 16.48
C ARG A 104 13.23 6.16 15.67
N GLY A 105 12.18 6.67 15.02
CA GLY A 105 12.26 7.83 14.13
C GLY A 105 13.05 7.58 12.84
N ASP A 106 13.17 6.31 12.42
CA ASP A 106 13.91 5.92 11.21
C ASP A 106 12.99 6.02 9.99
N GLY A 107 12.91 7.22 9.41
CA GLY A 107 12.08 7.49 8.24
C GLY A 107 12.44 6.65 7.01
N VAL A 108 13.70 6.22 6.86
CA VAL A 108 14.13 5.38 5.73
C VAL A 108 13.55 3.98 5.89
N ALA A 109 13.67 3.39 7.08
CA ALA A 109 13.10 2.08 7.38
C ALA A 109 11.56 2.10 7.33
N VAL A 110 10.91 3.16 7.82
CA VAL A 110 9.46 3.34 7.68
C VAL A 110 9.05 3.40 6.21
N SER A 111 9.74 4.21 5.40
CA SER A 111 9.43 4.33 3.97
C SER A 111 9.56 2.99 3.25
N ALA A 112 10.61 2.21 3.55
CA ALA A 112 10.82 0.91 2.93
C ALA A 112 9.75 -0.12 3.36
N GLY A 113 9.44 -0.18 4.66
CA GLY A 113 8.40 -1.08 5.19
C GLY A 113 7.01 -0.75 4.63
N ALA A 114 6.67 0.54 4.58
CA ALA A 114 5.41 1.02 4.03
C ALA A 114 5.31 0.75 2.53
N HIS A 115 6.40 0.95 1.77
CA HIS A 115 6.45 0.64 0.34
C HIS A 115 6.18 -0.84 0.05
N ALA A 116 6.84 -1.73 0.79
CA ALA A 116 6.67 -3.17 0.62
C ALA A 116 5.23 -3.61 0.96
N MET A 117 4.68 -3.11 2.08
CA MET A 117 3.32 -3.42 2.51
C MET A 117 2.26 -2.88 1.55
N LYS A 118 2.50 -1.70 0.97
CA LYS A 118 1.64 -1.10 -0.06
C LYS A 118 1.50 -2.02 -1.27
N GLY A 119 2.61 -2.56 -1.76
CA GLY A 119 2.65 -3.44 -2.94
C GLY A 119 1.89 -4.74 -2.72
N THR A 120 2.21 -5.44 -1.63
CA THR A 120 1.56 -6.73 -1.31
C THR A 120 0.06 -6.56 -1.00
N SER A 121 -0.32 -5.46 -0.34
CA SER A 121 -1.73 -5.15 -0.06
C SER A 121 -2.51 -4.82 -1.34
N ALA A 122 -1.93 -4.08 -2.28
CA ALA A 122 -2.58 -3.75 -3.55
C ALA A 122 -2.86 -4.98 -4.41
N THR A 123 -1.93 -5.95 -4.46
CA THR A 123 -2.10 -7.21 -5.19
C THR A 123 -3.34 -7.98 -4.72
N LEU A 124 -3.64 -7.94 -3.42
CA LEU A 124 -4.79 -8.61 -2.82
C LEU A 124 -6.08 -7.77 -2.82
N GLY A 125 -6.05 -6.56 -3.39
CA GLY A 125 -7.21 -5.66 -3.39
C GLY A 125 -7.43 -4.92 -2.07
N ALA A 126 -6.49 -4.95 -1.13
CA ALA A 126 -6.54 -4.17 0.12
C ALA A 126 -6.18 -2.70 -0.14
N LEU A 127 -7.04 -2.00 -0.89
CA LEU A 127 -6.78 -0.64 -1.41
C LEU A 127 -6.69 0.41 -0.30
N THR A 128 -7.48 0.28 0.77
CA THR A 128 -7.42 1.17 1.93
C THR A 128 -6.09 1.04 2.66
N LEU A 129 -5.66 -0.20 2.94
CA LEU A 129 -4.37 -0.46 3.57
C LEU A 129 -3.21 0.03 2.70
N SER A 130 -3.27 -0.22 1.39
CA SER A 130 -2.29 0.28 0.43
C SER A 130 -2.19 1.82 0.44
N SER A 131 -3.34 2.50 0.51
CA SER A 131 -3.40 3.97 0.58
C SER A 131 -2.81 4.53 1.88
N LEU A 132 -3.10 3.88 3.01
CA LEU A 132 -2.52 4.25 4.30
C LEU A 132 -0.99 4.06 4.31
N CYS A 133 -0.50 2.96 3.75
CA CYS A 133 0.93 2.74 3.58
C CYS A 133 1.58 3.77 2.64
N ALA A 134 0.91 4.17 1.56
CA ALA A 134 1.40 5.22 0.67
C ALA A 134 1.52 6.58 1.40
N GLU A 135 0.57 6.89 2.28
CA GLU A 135 0.63 8.11 3.10
C GLU A 135 1.75 8.05 4.14
N LEU A 136 1.94 6.91 4.80
CA LEU A 136 3.10 6.69 5.69
C LEU A 136 4.43 6.85 4.95
N GLU A 137 4.55 6.28 3.75
CA GLU A 137 5.74 6.41 2.90
C GLU A 137 6.03 7.89 2.58
N ARG A 138 4.98 8.65 2.23
CA ARG A 138 5.08 10.08 1.92
C ARG A 138 5.48 10.92 3.14
N LEU A 139 4.83 10.70 4.29
CA LEU A 139 5.15 11.38 5.54
C LEU A 139 6.58 11.05 5.99
N ALA A 140 7.00 9.80 5.81
CA ALA A 140 8.33 9.36 6.16
C ALA A 140 9.41 10.06 5.33
N ARG A 141 9.23 10.12 4.01
CA ARG A 141 10.11 10.85 3.09
C ARG A 141 10.15 12.36 3.36
N ALA A 142 9.04 12.93 3.84
CA ALA A 142 8.95 14.34 4.24
C ALA A 142 9.57 14.62 5.63
N GLY A 143 10.10 13.61 6.32
CA GLY A 143 10.66 13.77 7.67
C GLY A 143 9.62 14.01 8.77
N ARG A 144 8.32 13.83 8.48
CA ARG A 144 7.20 14.12 9.39
C ARG A 144 6.94 12.93 10.34
N MET A 145 7.96 12.57 11.13
CA MET A 145 7.93 11.38 11.99
C MET A 145 6.82 11.40 13.04
N ALA A 146 6.45 12.56 13.56
CA ALA A 146 5.34 12.69 14.52
C ALA A 146 4.00 12.20 13.92
N GLU A 147 3.76 12.48 12.64
CA GLU A 147 2.55 12.05 11.95
C GLU A 147 2.63 10.60 11.51
N VAL A 148 3.82 10.11 11.15
CA VAL A 148 4.06 8.68 10.94
C VAL A 148 3.62 7.90 12.17
N VAL A 149 4.14 8.25 13.35
CA VAL A 149 3.81 7.58 14.62
C VAL A 149 2.31 7.66 14.92
N ALA A 150 1.66 8.79 14.62
CA ALA A 150 0.22 8.95 14.80
C ALA A 150 -0.63 8.10 13.84
N GLN A 151 -0.10 7.77 12.66
CA GLN A 151 -0.80 6.99 11.62
C GLN A 151 -0.55 5.48 11.72
N VAL A 152 0.50 5.01 12.41
CA VAL A 152 0.77 3.57 12.60
C VAL A 152 -0.45 2.81 13.16
N PRO A 153 -1.17 3.29 14.20
CA PRO A 153 -2.33 2.57 14.73
C PRO A 153 -3.48 2.43 13.72
N ALA A 154 -3.65 3.39 12.81
CA ALA A 154 -4.66 3.31 11.75
C ALA A 154 -4.32 2.21 10.74
N VAL A 155 -3.04 2.06 10.41
CA VAL A 155 -2.54 1.00 9.52
C VAL A 155 -2.70 -0.38 10.17
N GLU A 156 -2.38 -0.51 11.46
CA GLU A 156 -2.59 -1.74 12.23
C GLU A 156 -4.08 -2.14 12.28
N ALA A 157 -4.98 -1.17 12.50
CA ALA A 157 -6.43 -1.41 12.54
C ALA A 157 -6.98 -1.85 11.17
N GLU A 158 -6.54 -1.21 10.09
CA GLU A 158 -6.95 -1.57 8.73
C GLU A 158 -6.42 -2.95 8.35
N TYR A 159 -5.16 -3.26 8.67
CA TYR A 159 -4.60 -4.59 8.49
C TYR A 159 -5.41 -5.66 9.21
N GLY A 160 -5.85 -5.40 10.45
CA GLY A 160 -6.71 -6.34 11.18
C GLY A 160 -8.05 -6.61 10.47
N SER A 161 -8.57 -5.66 9.70
CA SER A 161 -9.78 -5.85 8.89
C SER A 161 -9.49 -6.65 7.61
N VAL A 162 -8.38 -6.35 6.94
CA VAL A 162 -7.87 -7.08 5.78
C VAL A 162 -7.56 -8.54 6.12
N ASP A 163 -6.87 -8.79 7.22
CA ASP A 163 -6.52 -10.13 7.71
C ASP A 163 -7.76 -11.00 7.93
N ARG A 164 -8.81 -10.45 8.56
CA ARG A 164 -10.10 -11.15 8.73
C ARG A 164 -10.76 -11.46 7.39
N ALA A 165 -10.80 -10.48 6.49
CA ALA A 165 -11.41 -10.66 5.17
C ALA A 165 -10.66 -11.72 4.33
N LEU A 166 -9.33 -11.73 4.37
CA LEU A 166 -8.50 -12.71 3.68
C LEU A 166 -8.66 -14.13 4.24
N ARG A 167 -8.77 -14.28 5.56
CA ARG A 167 -9.06 -15.59 6.18
C ARG A 167 -10.43 -16.13 5.79
N LEU A 168 -11.44 -15.26 5.71
CA LEU A 168 -12.76 -15.65 5.22
C LEU A 168 -12.72 -16.08 3.76
N GLU A 169 -11.91 -15.40 2.94
CA GLU A 169 -11.75 -15.75 1.53
C GLU A 169 -11.01 -17.08 1.33
N ALA A 170 -9.93 -17.30 2.07
CA ALA A 170 -9.18 -18.56 2.00
C ALA A 170 -10.00 -19.78 2.44
N GLY A 171 -11.03 -19.58 3.27
CA GLY A 171 -11.96 -20.62 3.74
C GLY A 171 -13.22 -20.80 2.91
N ARG A 172 -13.44 -20.01 1.84
CA ARG A 172 -14.57 -20.18 0.93
C ARG A 172 -14.21 -21.20 -0.16
N GLU A 173 -14.87 -22.35 -0.11
CA GLU A 173 -14.83 -23.42 -1.12
C GLU A 173 -15.86 -23.22 -2.23
#